data_AF-A0A1B6G6L3-F1
#
_entry.id   AF-A0A1B6G6L3-F1
#
_cell.length_a   1.000
_cell.length_b   1.000
_cell.length_c   1.000
_cell.angle_alpha   90.00
_cell.angle_beta   90.00
_cell.angle_gamma   90.00
#
_symmetry.space_group_name_H-M   'P 1'
#
loop_
_entity.id
_entity.type
_entity.pdbx_description
1 polymer ?
#
loop_
_entity_poly.entity_id
_entity_poly.type
_entity_poly.pdbx_seq_one_letter_code
_entity_poly.pdbx_strand_id
1 'polypeptide(L)'
;MLSKLFPSSVNFKHYLALFVPLGLTYVAYKNTNIQKYWRHILRKWSNDHKVTVIVSSEIDSKLAVEQLKRKLNERKVIGLDCEWVSNKGKRHPVALLQLSAPDGFCSLFHLCSLKSVPSELVICKKYGIWTRLFWDEKDYWYHSYNLWSSYIGLNFKIRSISSSNGSSSGRRTKPVDPVIRRNYNTLLHRVHYSNIFLLAPDRQVLCTISESKAAWYIEKGLVDIVCDDPKTLKLKFEPSNRSSEPDGYYTRPKDNRCVVCGNEADLRRKNVVPSEYRKYFDESLKNHHSHDVLLLCLSCHTRSNMFDQDLRDQLVIECNAPLADGKNNKLREMPELRALRSAARAIYFAGETIPEPRRTELLKIISDTLGIPIDDITTSFLENVINIEFVVESEQYVPHGQKVVEHYLSLGGVQDLERRWRQHFLNTMSPKYLPDL
;
A
#
# COMPACT_ATOMS: atom_id res chain seq x y z
N MET A 1 47.98 18.43 38.83
CA MET A 1 47.34 18.63 40.15
C MET A 1 45.94 19.22 39.95
N LEU A 2 44.98 18.45 39.42
CA LEU A 2 43.53 18.75 39.44
C LEU A 2 42.71 17.52 38.98
N SER A 3 43.19 16.31 39.24
CA SER A 3 42.46 15.04 39.00
C SER A 3 41.74 14.53 40.25
N LYS A 4 41.36 15.42 41.18
CA LYS A 4 40.77 15.05 42.49
C LYS A 4 39.57 15.89 42.93
N LEU A 5 38.86 16.52 42.01
CA LEU A 5 37.62 17.22 42.32
C LEU A 5 36.59 16.86 41.25
N PHE A 6 35.91 15.72 41.42
CA PHE A 6 34.46 15.56 41.35
C PHE A 6 34.07 14.08 41.11
N PRO A 7 33.22 13.49 41.97
CA PRO A 7 32.86 12.06 41.91
C PRO A 7 31.85 11.74 40.82
N SER A 8 31.92 10.51 40.34
CA SER A 8 30.91 9.81 39.55
C SER A 8 29.57 9.70 40.30
N SER A 9 28.56 10.46 39.86
CA SER A 9 27.10 10.16 39.88
C SER A 9 26.25 11.44 40.04
N VAL A 10 26.00 12.21 38.97
CA VAL A 10 24.88 13.18 38.99
C VAL A 10 24.20 13.27 37.61
N ASN A 11 22.89 13.17 37.66
CA ASN A 11 21.90 13.04 36.58
C ASN A 11 21.74 14.36 35.79
N PHE A 12 22.01 14.35 34.48
CA PHE A 12 22.03 15.54 33.61
C PHE A 12 20.64 16.17 33.31
N LYS A 13 19.57 15.69 33.95
CA LYS A 13 18.19 16.12 33.66
C LYS A 13 17.69 17.37 34.39
N HIS A 14 18.48 18.01 35.25
CA HIS A 14 17.99 19.12 36.09
C HIS A 14 18.70 20.48 35.90
N TYR A 15 19.57 20.64 34.88
CA TYR A 15 20.16 21.96 34.55
C TYR A 15 19.65 22.53 33.22
N LEU A 16 18.34 22.43 32.95
CA LEU A 16 17.71 23.20 31.86
C LEU A 16 16.62 24.17 32.33
N ALA A 17 16.61 24.49 33.62
CA ALA A 17 15.77 25.53 34.17
C ALA A 17 16.61 26.35 35.15
N LEU A 18 17.12 27.50 34.68
CA LEU A 18 17.28 28.77 35.40
C LEU A 18 18.25 29.69 34.61
N PHE A 19 17.65 30.66 33.90
CA PHE A 19 18.17 31.98 33.50
C PHE A 19 19.44 32.10 32.60
N VAL A 20 19.20 32.25 31.29
CA VAL A 20 19.69 33.43 30.52
C VAL A 20 18.54 33.92 29.60
N PRO A 21 17.76 34.94 29.99
CA PRO A 21 16.57 35.40 29.27
C PRO A 21 16.90 36.45 28.21
N LEU A 22 16.14 36.44 27.12
CA LEU A 22 16.01 37.47 26.07
C LEU A 22 17.24 37.79 25.20
N GLY A 23 18.45 37.87 25.76
CA GLY A 23 19.68 38.18 25.01
C GLY A 23 20.09 37.07 24.04
N LEU A 24 20.11 35.81 24.50
CA LEU A 24 20.45 34.66 23.66
C LEU A 24 19.38 34.33 22.63
N THR A 25 18.09 34.52 22.95
CA THR A 25 17.00 34.37 21.98
C THR A 25 16.99 35.50 20.96
N TYR A 26 17.29 36.75 21.34
CA TYR A 26 17.44 37.87 20.41
C TYR A 26 18.69 37.72 19.52
N VAL A 27 19.82 37.27 20.04
CA VAL A 27 21.04 36.96 19.27
C VAL A 27 20.82 35.76 18.34
N ALA A 28 20.13 34.71 18.79
CA ALA A 28 19.73 33.59 17.94
C ALA A 28 18.72 33.99 16.86
N TYR A 29 17.85 34.98 17.13
CA TYR A 29 16.90 35.53 16.17
C TYR A 29 17.58 36.46 15.15
N LYS A 30 18.55 37.30 15.54
CA LYS A 30 19.24 38.20 14.59
C LYS A 30 20.33 37.50 13.77
N ASN A 31 20.85 36.37 14.24
CA ASN A 31 21.90 35.64 13.54
C ASN A 31 21.28 34.66 12.53
N THR A 32 21.36 35.02 11.24
CA THR A 32 20.76 34.25 10.13
C THR A 32 21.24 32.81 10.03
N ASN A 33 22.46 32.50 10.49
CA ASN A 33 23.01 31.15 10.49
C ASN A 33 22.40 30.29 11.61
N ILE A 34 22.21 30.87 12.80
CA ILE A 34 21.56 30.21 13.92
C ILE A 34 20.06 30.00 13.61
N GLN A 35 19.37 30.98 13.02
CA GLN A 35 18.00 30.79 12.55
C GLN A 35 17.88 29.70 11.47
N LYS A 36 18.83 29.59 10.53
CA LYS A 36 18.85 28.51 9.54
C LYS A 36 19.07 27.16 10.22
N TYR A 37 19.95 27.10 11.21
CA TYR A 37 20.24 25.89 11.97
C TYR A 37 19.05 25.44 12.83
N TRP A 38 18.39 26.36 13.55
CA TRP A 38 17.18 26.06 14.31
C TRP A 38 16.02 25.68 13.41
N ARG A 39 15.81 26.36 12.28
CA ARG A 39 14.84 25.94 11.26
C ARG A 39 15.17 24.56 10.72
N HIS A 40 16.44 24.24 10.51
CA HIS A 40 16.86 22.91 10.07
C HIS A 40 16.58 21.83 11.13
N ILE A 41 16.87 22.09 12.41
CA ILE A 41 16.58 21.18 13.53
C ILE A 41 15.07 21.00 13.72
N LEU A 42 14.29 22.09 13.76
CA LEU A 42 12.84 22.04 13.89
C LEU A 42 12.18 21.35 12.70
N ARG A 43 12.70 21.56 11.48
CA ARG A 43 12.25 20.87 10.27
C ARG A 43 12.62 19.39 10.28
N LYS A 44 13.81 19.04 10.76
CA LYS A 44 14.27 17.65 10.95
C LYS A 44 13.40 16.93 11.99
N TRP A 45 13.11 17.58 13.12
CA TRP A 45 12.24 17.05 14.18
C TRP A 45 10.78 16.92 13.72
N SER A 46 10.25 17.91 12.99
CA SER A 46 8.90 17.87 12.40
C SER A 46 8.77 16.79 11.32
N ASN A 47 9.79 16.60 10.47
CA ASN A 47 9.77 15.58 9.42
C ASN A 47 9.99 14.16 9.96
N ASP A 48 10.67 13.97 11.09
CA ASP A 48 10.80 12.65 11.73
C ASP A 48 9.45 12.09 12.23
N HIS A 49 8.46 12.96 12.44
CA HIS A 49 7.09 12.60 12.84
C HIS A 49 6.10 12.61 11.67
N LYS A 50 6.51 13.05 10.47
CA LYS A 50 5.63 13.06 9.30
C LYS A 50 5.63 11.71 8.61
N VAL A 51 4.43 11.17 8.46
CA VAL A 51 4.13 9.98 7.67
C VAL A 51 4.40 10.20 6.18
N THR A 52 4.26 11.43 5.69
CA THR A 52 4.43 11.75 4.26
C THR A 52 5.24 13.02 4.04
N VAL A 53 6.27 12.95 3.19
CA VAL A 53 7.13 14.08 2.83
C VAL A 53 7.02 14.35 1.34
N ILE A 54 6.60 15.56 0.96
CA ILE A 54 6.63 16.03 -0.43
C ILE A 54 8.03 16.56 -0.73
N VAL A 55 8.65 16.00 -1.76
CA VAL A 55 9.99 16.36 -2.21
C VAL A 55 9.86 17.13 -3.52
N SER A 56 10.01 18.45 -3.43
CA SER A 56 10.00 19.38 -4.57
C SER A 56 11.30 20.18 -4.70
N SER A 57 12.31 19.87 -3.88
CA SER A 57 13.64 20.50 -3.92
C SER A 57 14.75 19.49 -3.66
N GLU A 58 15.98 19.82 -4.05
CA GLU A 58 17.16 18.97 -3.84
C GLU A 58 17.48 18.75 -2.34
N ILE A 59 17.21 19.75 -1.50
CA ILE A 59 17.42 19.67 -0.05
C ILE A 59 16.41 18.70 0.58
N ASP A 60 15.16 18.74 0.13
CA ASP A 60 14.12 17.84 0.65
C ASP A 60 14.36 16.39 0.16
N SER A 61 14.98 16.23 -1.01
CA SER A 61 15.41 14.93 -1.54
C SER A 61 16.44 14.26 -0.63
N LYS A 62 17.51 14.97 -0.27
CA LYS A 62 18.56 14.43 0.61
C LYS A 62 18.01 14.00 1.97
N LEU A 63 17.14 14.84 2.56
CA LEU A 63 16.51 14.53 3.84
C LEU A 63 15.60 13.30 3.78
N ALA A 64 14.79 13.18 2.72
CA ALA A 64 13.89 12.04 2.53
C ALA A 64 14.67 10.72 2.33
N VAL A 65 15.75 10.75 1.53
CA VAL A 65 16.59 9.57 1.27
C VAL A 65 17.33 9.12 2.53
N GLU A 66 17.87 10.04 3.34
CA GLU A 66 18.50 9.69 4.63
C GLU A 66 17.50 9.05 5.60
N GLN A 67 16.27 9.56 5.66
CA GLN A 67 15.21 8.99 6.48
C GLN A 67 14.79 7.59 6.01
N LEU A 68 14.63 7.38 4.70
CA LEU A 68 14.39 6.05 4.14
C LEU A 68 15.51 5.07 4.50
N LYS A 69 16.78 5.43 4.27
CA LYS A 69 17.93 4.58 4.60
C LYS A 69 17.94 4.16 6.06
N ARG A 70 17.67 5.08 6.99
CA ARG A 70 17.59 4.79 8.41
C ARG A 70 16.47 3.79 8.75
N LYS A 71 15.30 3.95 8.13
CA LYS A 71 14.10 3.13 8.39
C LYS A 71 14.14 1.75 7.74
N LEU A 72 14.95 1.57 6.70
CA LEU A 72 15.15 0.30 6.01
C LEU A 72 16.17 -0.63 6.68
N ASN A 73 16.84 -0.17 7.75
CA ASN A 73 17.78 -0.99 8.51
C ASN A 73 17.08 -2.13 9.29
N GLU A 74 15.80 -1.97 9.65
CA GLU A 74 15.04 -2.98 10.41
C GLU A 74 14.43 -4.06 9.51
N ARG A 75 13.92 -3.69 8.33
CA ARG A 75 13.49 -4.62 7.28
C ARG A 75 13.90 -4.08 5.90
N LYS A 76 14.63 -4.87 5.12
CA LYS A 76 15.20 -4.51 3.80
C LYS A 76 14.16 -4.53 2.67
N VAL A 77 12.99 -3.95 2.91
CA VAL A 77 11.87 -3.90 1.96
C VAL A 77 11.42 -2.46 1.83
N ILE A 78 11.22 -1.99 0.60
CA ILE A 78 10.79 -0.62 0.29
C ILE A 78 9.71 -0.70 -0.77
N GLY A 79 8.61 -0.01 -0.52
CA GLY A 79 7.52 0.12 -1.47
C GLY A 79 7.84 1.21 -2.48
N LEU A 80 7.56 0.93 -3.75
CA LEU A 80 7.60 1.90 -4.82
C LEU A 80 6.27 1.99 -5.54
N ASP A 81 5.86 3.22 -5.82
CA ASP A 81 4.91 3.54 -6.87
C ASP A 81 5.37 4.77 -7.67
N CYS A 82 4.80 5.01 -8.85
CA CYS A 82 5.08 6.23 -9.62
C CYS A 82 3.94 6.63 -10.55
N GLU A 83 3.79 7.95 -10.77
CA GLU A 83 2.71 8.52 -11.59
C GLU A 83 3.27 9.31 -12.77
N TRP A 84 2.55 9.29 -13.89
CA TRP A 84 2.84 10.06 -15.10
C TRP A 84 1.54 10.53 -15.74
N VAL A 85 1.64 11.57 -16.57
CA VAL A 85 0.51 12.05 -17.37
C VAL A 85 0.52 11.38 -18.74
N SER A 86 -0.64 10.98 -19.25
CA SER A 86 -0.80 10.50 -20.62
C SER A 86 -1.57 11.54 -21.41
N ASN A 87 -1.04 11.99 -22.54
CA ASN A 87 -1.73 12.91 -23.44
C ASN A 87 -1.85 12.25 -24.83
N LYS A 88 -3.08 12.18 -25.37
CA LYS A 88 -3.37 11.55 -26.67
C LYS A 88 -2.76 10.14 -26.84
N GLY A 89 -2.86 9.30 -25.81
CA GLY A 89 -2.31 7.94 -25.83
C GLY A 89 -0.79 7.83 -25.70
N LYS A 90 -0.06 8.95 -25.63
CA LYS A 90 1.38 8.99 -25.40
C LYS A 90 1.68 9.21 -23.92
N ARG A 91 2.39 8.26 -23.33
CA ARG A 91 2.88 8.31 -21.94
C ARG A 91 4.03 9.33 -21.83
N HIS A 92 3.90 10.31 -20.94
CA HIS A 92 4.99 11.24 -20.61
C HIS A 92 5.95 10.64 -19.56
N PRO A 93 7.14 11.22 -19.37
CA PRO A 93 8.03 10.83 -18.27
C PRO A 93 7.33 10.86 -16.91
N VAL A 94 7.83 10.06 -15.99
CA VAL A 94 7.36 10.00 -14.60
C VAL A 94 7.39 11.40 -14.00
N ALA A 95 6.24 11.87 -13.52
CA ALA A 95 6.08 13.17 -12.89
C ALA A 95 6.19 13.09 -11.37
N LEU A 96 5.84 11.93 -10.79
CA LEU A 96 5.89 11.65 -9.36
C LEU A 96 6.50 10.28 -9.10
N LEU A 97 7.47 10.18 -8.19
CA LEU A 97 8.01 8.93 -7.69
C LEU A 97 7.68 8.81 -6.19
N GLN A 98 7.19 7.66 -5.76
CA GLN A 98 6.74 7.42 -4.39
C GLN A 98 7.57 6.30 -3.79
N LEU A 99 8.22 6.55 -2.65
CA LEU A 99 9.03 5.57 -1.94
C LEU A 99 8.55 5.45 -0.50
N SER A 100 8.20 4.24 -0.06
CA SER A 100 7.68 3.99 1.29
C SER A 100 8.51 2.99 2.07
N ALA A 101 8.77 3.29 3.34
CA ALA A 101 9.39 2.37 4.28
C ALA A 101 8.34 1.49 5.00
N PRO A 102 8.75 0.35 5.58
CA PRO A 102 7.85 -0.58 6.26
C PRO A 102 7.16 -0.04 7.50
N ASP A 103 7.56 1.12 8.03
CA ASP A 103 6.96 1.77 9.19
C ASP A 103 5.85 2.78 8.82
N GLY A 104 5.53 2.88 7.53
CA GLY A 104 4.50 3.78 6.99
C GLY A 104 5.04 5.14 6.56
N PHE A 105 6.34 5.43 6.71
CA PHE A 105 6.94 6.62 6.13
C PHE A 105 6.89 6.56 4.59
N CYS A 106 6.43 7.64 3.95
CA CYS A 106 6.32 7.75 2.50
C CYS A 106 6.91 9.08 2.01
N SER A 107 7.67 9.03 0.93
CA SER A 107 8.28 10.19 0.29
C SER A 107 7.80 10.31 -1.15
N LEU A 108 7.34 11.50 -1.52
CA LEU A 108 6.70 11.82 -2.79
C LEU A 108 7.59 12.79 -3.58
N PHE A 109 8.41 12.27 -4.48
CA PHE A 109 9.33 13.03 -5.33
C PHE A 109 8.61 13.57 -6.54
N HIS A 110 8.30 14.87 -6.53
CA HIS A 110 7.71 15.59 -7.65
C HIS A 110 8.79 15.86 -8.71
N LEU A 111 9.15 14.83 -9.48
CA LEU A 111 10.20 14.88 -10.49
C LEU A 111 9.98 16.01 -11.52
N CYS A 112 8.72 16.36 -11.82
CA CYS A 112 8.38 17.47 -12.71
C CYS A 112 8.70 18.86 -12.13
N SER A 113 8.89 18.97 -10.82
CA SER A 113 9.24 20.22 -10.12
C SER A 113 10.74 20.31 -9.81
N LEU A 114 11.52 19.26 -10.07
CA LEU A 114 12.95 19.20 -9.83
C LEU A 114 13.71 19.58 -11.11
N LYS A 115 14.74 20.44 -10.99
CA LYS A 115 15.58 20.86 -12.12
C LYS A 115 16.41 19.70 -12.71
N SER A 116 16.69 18.68 -11.90
CA SER A 116 17.41 17.45 -12.27
C SER A 116 16.95 16.31 -11.36
N VAL A 117 17.04 15.07 -11.86
CA VAL A 117 16.84 13.88 -11.01
C VAL A 117 17.97 13.87 -9.97
N PRO A 118 17.65 13.73 -8.66
CA PRO A 118 18.65 13.66 -7.61
C PRO A 118 19.76 12.67 -7.96
N SER A 119 21.02 13.08 -7.81
CA SER A 119 22.19 12.26 -8.17
C SER A 119 22.24 10.95 -7.37
N GLU A 120 21.58 10.94 -6.22
CA GLU A 120 21.34 9.78 -5.36
C GLU A 120 20.31 8.78 -5.94
N LEU A 121 19.83 8.95 -7.18
CA LEU A 121 18.85 8.07 -7.85
C LEU A 121 19.28 7.59 -9.27
N VAL A 122 20.49 7.90 -9.78
CA VAL A 122 20.91 7.62 -11.18
C VAL A 122 22.18 6.77 -11.26
N ILE A 123 22.18 5.68 -12.06
CA ILE A 123 23.23 4.64 -11.97
C ILE A 123 23.99 4.27 -13.26
N CYS A 124 23.36 3.91 -14.38
CA CYS A 124 24.07 3.22 -15.47
C CYS A 124 24.76 4.10 -16.54
N LYS A 125 25.23 5.32 -16.25
CA LYS A 125 25.83 6.18 -17.29
C LYS A 125 27.31 6.53 -17.11
N LYS A 126 28.01 5.99 -16.11
CA LYS A 126 29.27 6.58 -15.62
C LYS A 126 30.57 5.88 -16.03
N TYR A 127 30.59 4.58 -16.36
CA TYR A 127 31.86 3.85 -16.57
C TYR A 127 31.88 2.94 -17.82
N GLY A 128 32.93 3.06 -18.64
CA GLY A 128 33.14 2.35 -19.92
C GLY A 128 33.52 0.87 -19.78
N ILE A 129 33.62 0.15 -20.91
CA ILE A 129 33.84 -1.32 -20.92
C ILE A 129 35.30 -1.71 -20.61
N TRP A 130 36.26 -0.87 -21.02
CA TRP A 130 37.69 -1.08 -20.80
C TRP A 130 38.13 -0.85 -19.35
N THR A 131 37.39 -0.04 -18.60
CA THR A 131 37.65 0.24 -17.18
C THR A 131 37.31 -0.93 -16.27
N ARG A 132 36.52 -1.90 -16.76
CA ARG A 132 36.01 -3.04 -15.98
C ARG A 132 36.85 -4.31 -16.11
N LEU A 133 37.77 -4.36 -17.06
CA LEU A 133 38.66 -5.52 -17.29
C LEU A 133 39.69 -5.73 -16.17
N PHE A 134 39.86 -4.73 -15.30
CA PHE A 134 40.85 -4.71 -14.21
C PHE A 134 40.24 -4.72 -12.81
N TRP A 135 38.93 -4.98 -12.68
CA TRP A 135 38.27 -5.01 -11.38
C TRP A 135 38.44 -6.37 -10.70
N ASP A 136 38.72 -6.33 -9.40
CA ASP A 136 38.63 -7.51 -8.53
C ASP A 136 37.22 -7.65 -7.91
N GLU A 137 36.99 -8.74 -7.18
CA GLU A 137 35.69 -9.04 -6.59
C GLU A 137 35.22 -7.96 -5.60
N LYS A 138 36.12 -7.31 -4.85
CA LYS A 138 35.78 -6.24 -3.89
C LYS A 138 35.41 -4.94 -4.59
N ASP A 139 36.13 -4.57 -5.64
CA ASP A 139 35.89 -3.36 -6.42
C ASP A 139 34.56 -3.44 -7.18
N TYR A 140 34.24 -4.63 -7.68
CA TYR A 140 32.96 -4.91 -8.32
C TYR A 140 31.80 -4.67 -7.35
N TRP A 141 31.89 -5.17 -6.11
CA TRP A 141 30.85 -5.02 -5.10
C TRP A 141 30.73 -3.60 -4.52
N TYR A 142 31.85 -2.90 -4.32
CA TYR A 142 31.86 -1.52 -3.80
C TYR A 142 31.22 -0.52 -4.80
N HIS A 143 31.55 -0.65 -6.09
CA HIS A 143 30.97 0.21 -7.11
C HIS A 143 29.54 -0.19 -7.46
N SER A 144 29.19 -1.48 -7.43
CA SER A 144 27.81 -1.95 -7.61
C SER A 144 26.90 -1.55 -6.43
N TYR A 145 27.33 -1.62 -5.17
CA TYR A 145 26.53 -1.20 -4.02
C TYR A 145 26.23 0.31 -4.02
N ASN A 146 27.23 1.13 -4.34
CA ASN A 146 27.03 2.57 -4.59
C ASN A 146 26.13 2.85 -5.80
N LEU A 147 26.00 1.85 -6.69
CA LEU A 147 25.28 1.89 -7.94
C LEU A 147 24.02 1.02 -7.96
N TRP A 148 23.52 0.53 -6.82
CA TRP A 148 22.15 -0.02 -6.71
C TRP A 148 21.48 0.39 -5.40
N SER A 149 22.21 0.87 -4.39
CA SER A 149 21.64 1.54 -3.20
C SER A 149 20.72 2.72 -3.54
N SER A 150 20.80 3.23 -4.76
CA SER A 150 19.96 4.26 -5.35
C SER A 150 18.76 3.74 -6.17
N TYR A 151 18.58 2.41 -6.27
CA TYR A 151 17.43 1.72 -6.90
C TYR A 151 16.88 0.60 -5.99
N ILE A 152 17.47 0.37 -4.81
CA ILE A 152 16.91 -0.49 -3.77
C ILE A 152 15.53 0.06 -3.43
N GLY A 153 14.50 -0.73 -3.77
CA GLY A 153 13.09 -0.42 -3.58
C GLY A 153 12.26 -0.06 -4.80
N LEU A 154 12.76 -0.22 -6.01
CA LEU A 154 11.95 0.05 -7.21
C LEU A 154 11.36 -1.23 -7.84
N ASN A 155 10.08 -1.20 -8.26
CA ASN A 155 9.43 -2.22 -9.09
C ASN A 155 9.15 -1.69 -10.53
N PHE A 156 9.16 -2.62 -11.49
CA PHE A 156 9.19 -2.49 -12.98
C PHE A 156 8.15 -1.54 -13.64
N LYS A 157 8.44 -0.96 -14.84
CA LYS A 157 7.68 -1.25 -16.12
C LYS A 157 7.90 -0.31 -17.34
N ILE A 158 8.25 -0.99 -18.45
CA ILE A 158 7.71 -0.96 -19.84
C ILE A 158 7.82 0.34 -20.68
N ARG A 159 8.53 0.21 -21.81
CA ARG A 159 8.53 1.10 -22.98
C ARG A 159 7.24 0.94 -23.78
N SER A 160 6.60 2.04 -24.18
CA SER A 160 5.80 2.09 -25.41
C SER A 160 6.11 3.37 -26.16
N ILE A 161 6.45 3.23 -27.45
CA ILE A 161 6.72 4.31 -28.40
C ILE A 161 5.43 4.59 -29.17
N SER A 162 5.13 5.87 -29.36
CA SER A 162 4.03 6.41 -30.15
C SER A 162 4.26 6.25 -31.66
N SER A 163 3.24 5.82 -32.41
CA SER A 163 3.11 6.08 -33.85
C SER A 163 2.27 7.33 -34.10
N SER A 164 2.63 8.08 -35.14
CA SER A 164 1.95 9.28 -35.60
C SER A 164 1.11 9.01 -36.86
N ASN A 165 -0.16 9.40 -36.77
CA ASN A 165 -1.09 10.01 -37.75
C ASN A 165 -1.43 9.32 -39.08
N GLY A 166 -2.76 9.19 -39.31
CA GLY A 166 -3.38 9.18 -40.64
C GLY A 166 -4.86 8.75 -40.67
N SER A 167 -5.79 9.74 -40.59
CA SER A 167 -7.16 9.80 -41.15
C SER A 167 -8.29 8.80 -40.77
N SER A 168 -9.24 9.33 -39.98
CA SER A 168 -10.72 9.32 -40.13
C SER A 168 -11.51 8.03 -40.46
N SER A 169 -12.35 7.60 -39.50
CA SER A 169 -13.82 7.71 -39.58
C SER A 169 -14.47 7.37 -38.23
N GLY A 170 -15.59 8.03 -37.93
CA GLY A 170 -16.09 8.23 -36.57
C GLY A 170 -16.83 7.04 -35.94
N ARG A 171 -16.63 6.89 -34.62
CA ARG A 171 -17.65 6.37 -33.69
C ARG A 171 -17.74 7.32 -32.50
N ARG A 172 -18.92 7.91 -32.32
CA ARG A 172 -19.27 8.74 -31.16
C ARG A 172 -19.15 7.90 -29.88
N THR A 173 -18.10 8.13 -29.08
CA THR A 173 -18.05 7.64 -27.70
C THR A 173 -18.73 8.66 -26.79
N LYS A 174 -19.62 8.15 -25.93
CA LYS A 174 -20.38 8.90 -24.92
C LYS A 174 -19.44 9.70 -24.00
N PRO A 175 -19.88 10.83 -23.43
CA PRO A 175 -19.06 11.60 -22.52
C PRO A 175 -18.68 10.73 -21.32
N VAL A 176 -17.38 10.58 -21.10
CA VAL A 176 -16.81 9.96 -19.91
C VAL A 176 -17.10 10.89 -18.75
N ASP A 177 -17.83 10.40 -17.76
CA ASP A 177 -18.10 11.11 -16.51
C ASP A 177 -16.80 11.70 -15.94
N PRO A 178 -16.86 12.92 -15.34
CA PRO A 178 -15.68 13.55 -14.79
C PRO A 178 -15.08 12.64 -13.73
N VAL A 179 -13.93 12.07 -14.08
CA VAL A 179 -13.07 11.25 -13.23
C VAL A 179 -13.02 11.88 -11.84
N ILE A 180 -13.64 11.19 -10.89
CA ILE A 180 -13.57 11.47 -9.46
C ILE A 180 -12.10 11.65 -9.12
N ARG A 181 -11.68 12.91 -8.94
CA ARG A 181 -10.40 13.25 -8.33
C ARG A 181 -10.39 12.57 -6.97
N ARG A 182 -9.68 11.45 -6.83
CA ARG A 182 -9.37 10.86 -5.52
C ARG A 182 -8.44 11.85 -4.81
N ASN A 183 -9.03 12.79 -4.09
CA ASN A 183 -8.31 13.69 -3.20
C ASN A 183 -7.67 12.84 -2.10
N TYR A 184 -6.35 12.65 -2.15
CA TYR A 184 -5.56 11.99 -1.10
C TYR A 184 -5.63 12.74 0.26
N ASN A 185 -6.19 13.95 0.29
CA ASN A 185 -6.38 14.77 1.49
C ASN A 185 -7.58 14.37 2.37
N THR A 186 -8.45 13.43 1.97
CA THR A 186 -9.63 13.03 2.78
C THR A 186 -9.34 12.02 3.89
N LEU A 187 -8.08 11.63 4.10
CA LEU A 187 -7.71 10.64 5.13
C LEU A 187 -7.40 11.27 6.50
N LEU A 188 -7.23 12.59 6.57
CA LEU A 188 -6.73 13.31 7.74
C LEU A 188 -7.77 13.52 8.86
N HIS A 189 -9.08 13.44 8.57
CA HIS A 189 -10.14 13.66 9.57
C HIS A 189 -11.43 12.87 9.30
N ARG A 190 -11.34 11.60 8.90
CA ARG A 190 -12.55 10.78 8.73
C ARG A 190 -13.02 10.24 10.08
N VAL A 191 -14.17 10.71 10.56
CA VAL A 191 -14.89 10.08 11.68
C VAL A 191 -15.31 8.67 11.25
N HIS A 192 -14.86 7.65 11.97
CA HIS A 192 -15.14 6.24 11.67
C HIS A 192 -16.45 5.76 12.30
N TYR A 193 -16.73 6.19 13.52
CA TYR A 193 -17.96 5.91 14.26
C TYR A 193 -18.72 7.22 14.49
N SER A 194 -19.85 7.39 13.80
CA SER A 194 -20.77 8.52 14.01
C SER A 194 -21.64 8.32 15.26
N ASN A 195 -21.79 7.07 15.72
CA ASN A 195 -22.57 6.70 16.90
C ASN A 195 -24.04 7.17 16.89
N ILE A 196 -24.71 7.13 15.74
CA ILE A 196 -26.15 7.46 15.64
C ILE A 196 -26.96 6.29 16.17
N PHE A 197 -27.86 6.51 17.12
CA PHE A 197 -28.67 5.43 17.68
C PHE A 197 -29.79 5.01 16.73
N LEU A 198 -29.99 3.71 16.56
CA LEU A 198 -31.12 3.13 15.83
C LEU A 198 -32.02 2.37 16.81
N LEU A 199 -33.29 2.75 16.86
CA LEU A 199 -34.30 2.17 17.74
C LEU A 199 -35.30 1.31 16.96
N ALA A 200 -35.83 0.29 17.62
CA ALA A 200 -37.02 -0.44 17.19
C ALA A 200 -38.31 0.39 17.42
N PRO A 201 -39.47 -0.02 16.86
CA PRO A 201 -40.73 0.70 17.04
C PRO A 201 -41.15 0.92 18.50
N ASP A 202 -40.79 -0.01 19.39
CA ASP A 202 -41.03 0.02 20.84
C ASP A 202 -39.98 0.83 21.63
N ARG A 203 -39.06 1.51 20.92
CA ARG A 203 -37.94 2.31 21.47
C ARG A 203 -36.79 1.50 22.07
N GLN A 204 -36.74 0.17 21.89
CA GLN A 204 -35.55 -0.59 22.23
C GLN A 204 -34.36 -0.14 21.37
N VAL A 205 -33.19 0.10 21.98
CA VAL A 205 -31.95 0.39 21.25
C VAL A 205 -31.45 -0.87 20.55
N LEU A 206 -31.32 -0.81 19.22
CA LEU A 206 -30.84 -1.92 18.41
C LEU A 206 -29.33 -1.86 18.23
N CYS A 207 -28.83 -0.73 17.73
CA CYS A 207 -27.41 -0.53 17.51
C CYS A 207 -27.05 0.94 17.29
N THR A 208 -25.75 1.23 17.21
CA THR A 208 -25.22 2.48 16.67
C THR A 208 -24.82 2.32 15.21
N ILE A 209 -25.12 3.33 14.38
CA ILE A 209 -24.88 3.33 12.93
C ILE A 209 -24.07 4.54 12.47
N SER A 210 -23.54 4.46 11.25
CA SER A 210 -22.82 5.56 10.60
C SER A 210 -23.78 6.58 9.97
N GLU A 211 -23.29 7.80 9.76
CA GLU A 211 -24.04 8.86 9.06
C GLU A 211 -24.56 8.40 7.69
N SER A 212 -23.75 7.66 6.91
CA SER A 212 -24.16 7.18 5.58
C SER A 212 -25.32 6.17 5.66
N LYS A 213 -25.33 5.29 6.68
CA LYS A 213 -26.45 4.36 6.87
C LYS A 213 -27.70 5.12 7.36
N ALA A 214 -27.53 6.06 8.28
CA ALA A 214 -28.62 6.90 8.78
C ALA A 214 -29.29 7.67 7.62
N ALA A 215 -28.49 8.31 6.76
CA ALA A 215 -28.98 9.00 5.57
C ALA A 215 -29.77 8.07 4.63
N TRP A 216 -29.27 6.85 4.39
CA TRP A 216 -29.97 5.86 3.57
C TRP A 216 -31.35 5.49 4.14
N TYR A 217 -31.45 5.24 5.45
CA TYR A 217 -32.73 4.94 6.09
C TYR A 217 -33.74 6.10 5.99
N ILE A 218 -33.25 7.33 6.16
CA ILE A 218 -34.07 8.55 6.05
C ILE A 218 -34.56 8.74 4.61
N GLU A 219 -33.67 8.63 3.63
CA GLU A 219 -33.99 8.76 2.20
C GLU A 219 -35.01 7.72 1.74
N LYS A 220 -34.92 6.50 2.27
CA LYS A 220 -35.91 5.43 2.01
C LYS A 220 -37.21 5.60 2.79
N GLY A 221 -37.34 6.61 3.65
CA GLY A 221 -38.53 6.87 4.45
C GLY A 221 -38.82 5.80 5.50
N LEU A 222 -37.82 4.98 5.85
CA LEU A 222 -37.94 3.79 6.72
C LEU A 222 -37.86 4.10 8.22
N VAL A 223 -37.46 5.33 8.57
CA VAL A 223 -37.25 5.77 9.95
C VAL A 223 -37.92 7.10 10.21
N ASP A 224 -38.21 7.36 11.49
CA ASP A 224 -38.50 8.67 12.03
C ASP A 224 -37.28 9.20 12.80
N ILE A 225 -37.02 10.50 12.71
CA ILE A 225 -36.02 11.18 13.54
C ILE A 225 -36.66 11.44 14.91
N VAL A 226 -36.08 10.89 15.98
CA VAL A 226 -36.60 11.02 17.34
C VAL A 226 -35.89 12.12 18.13
N CYS A 227 -34.58 12.22 17.93
CA CYS A 227 -33.73 13.21 18.58
C CYS A 227 -32.62 13.64 17.62
N ASP A 228 -32.24 14.92 17.64
CA ASP A 228 -31.13 15.45 16.83
C ASP A 228 -29.77 15.35 17.55
N ASP A 229 -29.74 15.37 18.89
CA ASP A 229 -28.50 15.25 19.68
C ASP A 229 -28.72 14.50 21.02
N PRO A 230 -28.16 13.29 21.21
CA PRO A 230 -27.48 12.49 20.19
C PRO A 230 -28.47 12.05 19.11
N LYS A 231 -28.04 12.15 17.85
CA LYS A 231 -28.88 11.81 16.70
C LYS A 231 -29.42 10.39 16.83
N THR A 232 -30.75 10.27 16.82
CA THR A 232 -31.46 9.02 17.12
C THR A 232 -32.58 8.81 16.12
N LEU A 233 -32.56 7.65 15.46
CA LEU A 233 -33.54 7.23 14.46
C LEU A 233 -34.35 6.05 14.99
N LYS A 234 -35.63 6.00 14.64
CA LYS A 234 -36.53 4.90 15.01
C LYS A 234 -37.11 4.26 13.77
N LEU A 235 -36.98 2.93 13.64
CA LEU A 235 -37.57 2.17 12.53
C LEU A 235 -39.10 2.26 12.58
N LYS A 236 -39.72 2.34 11.41
CA LYS A 236 -41.18 2.29 11.23
C LYS A 236 -41.74 0.86 11.14
N PHE A 237 -40.86 -0.14 11.12
CA PHE A 237 -41.20 -1.54 10.96
C PHE A 237 -40.43 -2.40 11.96
N GLU A 238 -40.91 -3.62 12.15
CA GLU A 238 -40.33 -4.59 13.06
C GLU A 238 -39.10 -5.27 12.41
N PRO A 239 -37.89 -5.13 12.97
CA PRO A 239 -36.69 -5.73 12.40
C PRO A 239 -36.70 -7.26 12.54
N SER A 240 -36.20 -7.97 11.53
CA SER A 240 -36.17 -9.44 11.53
C SER A 240 -35.28 -10.04 12.63
N ASN A 241 -34.28 -9.29 13.11
CA ASN A 241 -33.40 -9.68 14.21
C ASN A 241 -33.26 -8.52 15.18
N ARG A 242 -33.51 -8.78 16.46
CA ARG A 242 -33.16 -7.91 17.58
C ARG A 242 -31.95 -8.53 18.28
N SER A 243 -30.80 -7.88 18.19
CA SER A 243 -29.59 -8.32 18.90
C SER A 243 -29.83 -8.25 20.41
N SER A 244 -29.83 -9.40 21.08
CA SER A 244 -29.95 -9.54 22.53
C SER A 244 -28.60 -9.93 23.14
N GLU A 245 -27.51 -9.34 22.64
CA GLU A 245 -26.18 -9.70 23.13
C GLU A 245 -25.95 -9.10 24.53
N PRO A 246 -25.48 -9.92 25.51
CA PRO A 246 -25.30 -9.47 26.90
C PRO A 246 -24.29 -8.32 27.05
N ASP A 247 -23.30 -8.27 26.16
CA ASP A 247 -22.17 -7.33 26.23
C ASP A 247 -22.57 -5.89 25.81
N GLY A 248 -23.66 -5.73 25.05
CA GLY A 248 -24.09 -4.46 24.50
C GLY A 248 -23.13 -3.88 23.45
N TYR A 249 -22.31 -4.71 22.79
CA TYR A 249 -21.28 -4.26 21.84
C TYR A 249 -21.84 -3.41 20.70
N TYR A 250 -23.04 -3.74 20.21
CA TYR A 250 -23.70 -3.01 19.12
C TYR A 250 -24.44 -1.77 19.60
N THR A 251 -24.91 -1.75 20.84
CA THR A 251 -25.76 -0.69 21.38
C THR A 251 -24.97 0.44 22.03
N ARG A 252 -23.73 0.19 22.45
CA ARG A 252 -22.86 1.23 23.04
C ARG A 252 -22.16 2.07 21.96
N PRO A 253 -21.97 3.38 22.20
CA PRO A 253 -21.16 4.22 21.32
C PRO A 253 -19.69 3.77 21.37
N LYS A 254 -19.01 3.86 20.22
CA LYS A 254 -17.62 3.44 20.05
C LYS A 254 -16.69 4.63 19.88
N ASP A 255 -15.50 4.53 20.45
CA ASP A 255 -14.51 5.60 20.39
C ASP A 255 -13.79 5.63 19.05
N ASN A 256 -13.62 6.84 18.51
CA ASN A 256 -12.75 7.08 17.36
C ASN A 256 -11.30 7.23 17.82
N ARG A 257 -10.72 6.16 18.38
CA ARG A 257 -9.32 6.11 18.82
C ARG A 257 -8.65 4.79 18.44
N CYS A 258 -7.33 4.81 18.37
CA CYS A 258 -6.53 3.60 18.18
C CYS A 258 -6.64 2.71 19.41
N VAL A 259 -7.12 1.47 19.26
CA VAL A 259 -7.30 0.54 20.40
C VAL A 259 -5.97 0.15 21.07
N VAL A 260 -4.84 0.35 20.38
CA VAL A 260 -3.52 0.00 20.90
C VAL A 260 -2.90 1.13 21.71
N CYS A 261 -2.75 2.31 21.10
CA CYS A 261 -2.00 3.42 21.70
C CYS A 261 -2.86 4.63 22.11
N GLY A 262 -4.17 4.64 21.76
CA GLY A 262 -5.07 5.74 22.07
C GLY A 262 -5.00 6.94 21.11
N ASN A 263 -4.11 6.93 20.11
CA ASN A 263 -4.03 8.01 19.12
C ASN A 263 -5.36 8.17 18.36
N GLU A 264 -5.83 9.40 18.18
CA GLU A 264 -7.12 9.72 17.55
C GLU A 264 -6.96 10.14 16.07
N ALA A 265 -5.73 10.42 15.63
CA ALA A 265 -5.43 10.80 14.26
C ALA A 265 -5.14 9.60 13.34
N ASP A 266 -5.39 9.79 12.04
CA ASP A 266 -5.01 8.86 10.96
C ASP A 266 -5.46 7.40 11.18
N LEU A 267 -6.68 7.25 11.69
CA LEU A 267 -7.25 5.94 12.00
C LEU A 267 -7.59 5.13 10.75
N ARG A 268 -7.40 3.82 10.87
CA ARG A 268 -7.69 2.80 9.86
C ARG A 268 -8.41 1.64 10.52
N ARG A 269 -9.35 1.04 9.79
CA ARG A 269 -10.00 -0.21 10.19
C ARG A 269 -9.06 -1.36 9.90
N LYS A 270 -8.76 -2.15 10.93
CA LYS A 270 -8.00 -3.39 10.87
C LYS A 270 -8.95 -4.55 11.09
N ASN A 271 -8.94 -5.51 10.17
CA ASN A 271 -9.57 -6.80 10.40
C ASN A 271 -8.56 -7.66 11.19
N VAL A 272 -8.90 -8.01 12.44
CA VAL A 272 -8.10 -8.87 13.31
C VAL A 272 -7.98 -10.26 12.69
N VAL A 273 -9.11 -10.81 12.23
CA VAL A 273 -9.11 -11.99 11.35
C VAL A 273 -9.05 -11.51 9.89
N PRO A 274 -7.97 -11.78 9.14
CA PRO A 274 -7.84 -11.31 7.78
C PRO A 274 -8.97 -11.80 6.85
N SER A 275 -9.38 -10.94 5.92
CA SER A 275 -10.45 -11.24 4.95
C SER A 275 -10.11 -12.41 4.03
N GLU A 276 -8.81 -12.73 3.87
CA GLU A 276 -8.35 -13.89 3.11
C GLU A 276 -8.85 -15.21 3.69
N TYR A 277 -9.08 -15.29 5.00
CA TYR A 277 -9.64 -16.46 5.69
C TYR A 277 -11.14 -16.31 5.89
N ARG A 278 -11.59 -15.13 6.39
CA ARG A 278 -13.00 -14.91 6.80
C ARG A 278 -14.00 -15.14 5.66
N LYS A 279 -13.61 -14.90 4.41
CA LYS A 279 -14.47 -15.15 3.24
C LYS A 279 -14.88 -16.62 3.06
N TYR A 280 -14.10 -17.55 3.62
CA TYR A 280 -14.36 -18.99 3.60
C TYR A 280 -15.09 -19.51 4.85
N PHE A 281 -15.46 -18.64 5.80
CA PHE A 281 -16.22 -19.05 6.98
C PHE A 281 -17.70 -19.27 6.61
N ASP A 282 -18.40 -20.07 7.41
CA ASP A 282 -19.85 -20.24 7.29
C ASP A 282 -20.60 -18.93 7.57
N GLU A 283 -21.82 -18.82 7.02
CA GLU A 283 -22.62 -17.60 7.10
C GLU A 283 -22.98 -17.21 8.54
N SER A 284 -23.19 -18.20 9.42
CA SER A 284 -23.43 -17.99 10.85
C SER A 284 -22.28 -17.23 11.53
N LEU A 285 -21.03 -17.51 11.14
CA LEU A 285 -19.84 -16.88 11.71
C LEU A 285 -19.49 -15.56 11.02
N LYS A 286 -20.01 -15.29 9.80
CA LYS A 286 -19.82 -14.00 9.11
C LYS A 286 -20.59 -12.84 9.76
N ASN A 287 -21.71 -13.13 10.44
CA ASN A 287 -22.59 -12.10 11.02
C ASN A 287 -21.92 -11.28 12.14
N HIS A 288 -20.96 -11.84 12.89
CA HIS A 288 -20.24 -11.14 13.97
C HIS A 288 -18.95 -10.45 13.52
N HIS A 289 -18.80 -10.18 12.21
CA HIS A 289 -17.58 -9.58 11.64
C HIS A 289 -17.18 -8.26 12.32
N SER A 290 -18.13 -7.50 12.88
CA SER A 290 -17.85 -6.21 13.51
C SER A 290 -16.91 -6.31 14.73
N HIS A 291 -16.95 -7.40 15.51
CA HIS A 291 -16.08 -7.57 16.68
C HIS A 291 -14.61 -7.68 16.30
N ASP A 292 -14.32 -8.16 15.09
CA ASP A 292 -12.95 -8.29 14.57
C ASP A 292 -12.49 -7.07 13.79
N VAL A 293 -13.28 -6.00 13.72
CA VAL A 293 -12.90 -4.76 13.05
C VAL A 293 -12.54 -3.70 14.09
N LEU A 294 -11.24 -3.45 14.26
CA LEU A 294 -10.72 -2.50 15.23
C LEU A 294 -10.16 -1.24 14.55
N LEU A 295 -10.14 -0.12 15.26
CA LEU A 295 -9.47 1.09 14.79
C LEU A 295 -8.02 1.11 15.27
N LEU A 296 -7.09 1.32 14.34
CA LEU A 296 -5.68 1.51 14.62
C LEU A 296 -5.18 2.78 13.93
N CYS A 297 -4.29 3.53 14.58
CA CYS A 297 -3.53 4.55 13.87
C CYS A 297 -2.55 3.89 12.89
N LEU A 298 -2.05 4.67 11.93
CA LEU A 298 -1.17 4.13 10.89
C LEU A 298 0.03 3.34 11.45
N SER A 299 0.73 3.85 12.46
CA SER A 299 1.90 3.17 13.03
C SER A 299 1.55 1.81 13.65
N CYS A 300 0.45 1.74 14.41
CA CYS A 300 -0.02 0.49 14.99
C CYS A 300 -0.58 -0.47 13.94
N HIS A 301 -1.28 0.04 12.93
CA HIS A 301 -1.80 -0.76 11.83
C HIS A 301 -0.68 -1.43 11.04
N THR A 302 0.34 -0.65 10.69
CA THR A 302 1.53 -1.15 9.99
C THR A 302 2.27 -2.19 10.83
N ARG A 303 2.50 -1.92 12.11
CA ARG A 303 3.14 -2.88 13.03
C ARG A 303 2.32 -4.17 13.17
N SER A 304 1.00 -4.08 13.29
CA SER A 304 0.12 -5.25 13.34
C SER A 304 0.24 -6.08 12.07
N ASN A 305 0.23 -5.47 10.88
CA ASN A 305 0.40 -6.19 9.62
C ASN A 305 1.76 -6.89 9.50
N MET A 306 2.82 -6.34 10.11
CA MET A 306 4.12 -6.99 10.16
C MET A 306 4.09 -8.26 11.00
N PHE A 307 3.43 -8.22 12.16
CA PHE A 307 3.26 -9.42 13.01
C PHE A 307 2.31 -10.45 12.40
N ASP A 308 1.24 -9.99 11.72
CA ASP A 308 0.33 -10.88 11.00
C ASP A 308 1.08 -11.75 9.98
N GLN A 309 2.12 -11.20 9.35
CA GLN A 309 2.93 -11.97 8.40
C GLN A 309 3.64 -13.14 9.09
N ASP A 310 4.12 -12.95 10.32
CA ASP A 310 4.77 -14.02 11.08
C ASP A 310 3.77 -15.16 11.37
N LEU A 311 2.49 -14.85 11.65
CA LEU A 311 1.45 -15.87 11.80
C LEU A 311 1.06 -16.52 10.47
N ARG A 312 1.01 -15.76 9.36
CA ARG A 312 0.81 -16.34 8.03
C ARG A 312 1.89 -17.37 7.69
N ASP A 313 3.14 -17.03 7.96
CA ASP A 313 4.28 -17.90 7.68
C ASP A 313 4.22 -19.19 8.51
N GLN A 314 3.71 -19.13 9.75
CA GLN A 314 3.42 -20.34 10.56
C GLN A 314 2.32 -21.19 9.92
N LEU A 315 1.20 -20.57 9.53
CA LEU A 315 0.06 -21.26 8.90
C LEU A 315 0.44 -21.91 7.56
N VAL A 316 1.41 -21.36 6.83
CA VAL A 316 1.96 -21.98 5.62
C VAL A 316 2.51 -23.38 5.90
N ILE A 317 3.30 -23.50 6.96
CA ILE A 317 3.96 -24.75 7.33
C ILE A 317 2.95 -25.73 7.91
N GLU A 318 2.15 -25.28 8.87
CA GLU A 318 1.22 -26.13 9.63
C GLU A 318 0.09 -26.69 8.75
N CYS A 319 -0.47 -25.87 7.87
CA CYS A 319 -1.59 -26.27 7.02
C CYS A 319 -1.14 -26.75 5.64
N ASN A 320 0.18 -26.84 5.38
CA ASN A 320 0.74 -27.10 4.05
C ASN A 320 0.10 -26.21 2.96
N ALA A 321 -0.02 -24.93 3.28
CA ALA A 321 -0.77 -23.94 2.51
C ALA A 321 0.18 -22.84 2.02
N PRO A 322 0.89 -22.99 0.89
CA PRO A 322 1.84 -21.99 0.42
C PRO A 322 1.15 -20.65 0.12
N LEU A 323 1.78 -19.54 0.51
CA LEU A 323 1.39 -18.21 0.06
C LEU A 323 1.65 -18.08 -1.45
N ALA A 324 0.91 -17.18 -2.11
CA ALA A 324 1.12 -16.91 -3.52
C ALA A 324 2.54 -16.38 -3.74
N ASP A 325 3.33 -17.12 -4.52
CA ASP A 325 4.65 -16.74 -4.98
C ASP A 325 4.68 -16.75 -6.52
N GLY A 326 5.81 -16.43 -7.14
CA GLY A 326 5.95 -16.45 -8.59
C GLY A 326 5.56 -17.77 -9.27
N LYS A 327 5.48 -18.88 -8.53
CA LYS A 327 5.14 -20.23 -9.02
C LYS A 327 3.70 -20.64 -8.67
N ASN A 328 3.18 -20.20 -7.52
CA ASN A 328 1.83 -20.49 -7.00
C ASN A 328 0.90 -19.27 -7.17
N ASN A 329 0.73 -18.82 -8.41
CA ASN A 329 -0.20 -17.74 -8.72
C ASN A 329 -1.50 -18.29 -9.30
N LYS A 330 -2.61 -17.62 -8.97
CA LYS A 330 -3.92 -17.85 -9.61
C LYS A 330 -3.81 -17.78 -11.12
N LEU A 331 -2.97 -16.87 -11.61
CA LEU A 331 -2.71 -16.62 -13.01
C LEU A 331 -1.29 -17.06 -13.34
N ARG A 332 -1.17 -17.93 -14.35
CA ARG A 332 0.10 -18.40 -14.90
C ARG A 332 0.30 -17.81 -16.29
N GLU A 333 1.45 -17.19 -16.51
CA GLU A 333 1.89 -16.83 -17.86
C GLU A 333 2.30 -18.11 -18.60
N MET A 334 1.80 -18.28 -19.82
CA MET A 334 2.28 -19.29 -20.76
C MET A 334 3.39 -18.66 -21.61
N PRO A 335 4.68 -19.03 -21.40
CA PRO A 335 5.79 -18.40 -22.09
C PRO A 335 5.69 -18.52 -23.62
N GLU A 336 5.19 -19.66 -24.09
CA GLU A 336 4.98 -19.96 -25.51
C GLU A 336 3.95 -19.01 -26.14
N LEU A 337 2.76 -18.87 -25.53
CA LEU A 337 1.73 -17.93 -26.01
C LEU A 337 2.18 -16.47 -25.91
N ARG A 338 3.00 -16.14 -24.89
CA ARG A 338 3.61 -14.81 -24.76
C ARG A 338 4.60 -14.54 -25.90
N ALA A 339 5.46 -15.51 -26.20
CA ALA A 339 6.43 -15.44 -27.28
C ALA A 339 5.73 -15.35 -28.65
N LEU A 340 4.71 -16.18 -28.87
CA LEU A 340 3.83 -16.14 -30.04
C LEU A 340 3.22 -14.75 -30.24
N ARG A 341 2.56 -14.21 -29.21
CA ARG A 341 1.93 -12.89 -29.29
C ARG A 341 2.95 -11.79 -29.51
N SER A 342 4.11 -11.87 -28.88
CA SER A 342 5.20 -10.90 -29.07
C SER A 342 5.75 -10.94 -30.49
N ALA A 343 5.93 -12.14 -31.06
CA ALA A 343 6.40 -12.32 -32.42
C ALA A 343 5.38 -11.83 -33.44
N ALA A 344 4.11 -12.20 -33.26
CA ALA A 344 3.02 -11.75 -34.11
C ALA A 344 2.88 -10.21 -34.11
N ARG A 345 2.97 -9.56 -32.95
CA ARG A 345 2.93 -8.09 -32.86
C ARG A 345 4.12 -7.43 -33.54
N ALA A 346 5.31 -8.00 -33.40
CA ALA A 346 6.51 -7.46 -34.04
C ALA A 346 6.38 -7.48 -35.57
N ILE A 347 5.95 -8.61 -36.13
CA ILE A 347 5.73 -8.75 -37.58
C ILE A 347 4.56 -7.87 -38.05
N TYR A 348 3.45 -7.84 -37.31
CA TYR A 348 2.26 -7.08 -37.69
C TYR A 348 2.50 -5.55 -37.72
N PHE A 349 3.21 -4.99 -36.73
CA PHE A 349 3.41 -3.55 -36.64
C PHE A 349 4.68 -3.03 -37.31
N ALA A 350 5.70 -3.87 -37.47
CA ALA A 350 7.03 -3.43 -37.90
C ALA A 350 7.67 -4.36 -38.97
N GLY A 351 6.91 -5.28 -39.56
CA GLY A 351 7.39 -6.34 -40.45
C GLY A 351 8.41 -5.91 -41.49
N GLU A 352 8.15 -4.83 -42.23
CA GLU A 352 9.05 -4.34 -43.30
C GLU A 352 10.30 -3.62 -42.80
N THR A 353 10.30 -3.18 -41.53
CA THR A 353 11.47 -2.52 -40.90
C THR A 353 12.36 -3.49 -40.11
N ILE A 354 11.93 -4.74 -39.94
CA ILE A 354 12.68 -5.77 -39.21
C ILE A 354 13.70 -6.40 -40.16
N PRO A 355 15.00 -6.48 -39.77
CA PRO A 355 16.01 -7.18 -40.58
C PRO A 355 15.61 -8.63 -40.87
N GLU A 356 15.84 -9.09 -42.10
CA GLU A 356 15.44 -10.44 -42.57
C GLU A 356 15.85 -11.60 -41.63
N PRO A 357 17.07 -11.64 -41.05
CA PRO A 357 17.42 -12.69 -40.10
C PRO A 357 16.50 -12.76 -38.87
N ARG A 358 16.10 -11.59 -38.35
CA ARG A 358 15.20 -11.49 -37.20
C ARG A 358 13.75 -11.78 -37.61
N ARG A 359 13.35 -11.41 -38.82
CA ARG A 359 12.01 -11.69 -39.34
C ARG A 359 11.77 -13.19 -39.46
N THR A 360 12.72 -13.94 -40.02
CA THR A 360 12.66 -15.40 -40.12
C THR A 360 12.59 -16.07 -38.75
N GLU A 361 13.36 -15.59 -37.77
CA GLU A 361 13.29 -16.10 -36.39
C GLU A 361 11.89 -15.92 -35.78
N LEU A 362 11.28 -14.74 -35.96
CA LEU A 362 9.94 -14.45 -35.44
C LEU A 362 8.86 -15.28 -36.14
N LEU A 363 8.96 -15.49 -37.46
CA LEU A 363 8.05 -16.36 -38.22
C LEU A 363 8.17 -17.81 -37.75
N LYS A 364 9.38 -18.26 -37.46
CA LYS A 364 9.64 -19.60 -36.91
C LYS A 364 8.97 -19.80 -35.55
N ILE A 365 9.03 -18.81 -34.64
CA ILE A 365 8.33 -18.87 -33.35
C ILE A 365 6.82 -19.06 -33.54
N ILE A 366 6.21 -18.37 -34.51
CA ILE A 366 4.78 -18.47 -34.80
C ILE A 366 4.45 -19.85 -35.40
N SER A 367 5.26 -20.28 -36.38
CA SER A 367 5.14 -21.59 -37.04
C SER A 367 5.24 -22.74 -36.03
N ASP A 368 6.29 -22.75 -35.19
CA ASP A 368 6.54 -23.81 -34.22
C ASP A 368 5.43 -23.89 -33.15
N THR A 369 4.90 -22.74 -32.71
CA THR A 369 3.87 -22.70 -31.65
C THR A 369 2.49 -23.12 -32.16
N LEU A 370 2.15 -22.81 -33.41
CA LEU A 370 0.83 -23.06 -34.00
C LEU A 370 0.79 -24.29 -34.92
N GLY A 371 1.95 -24.89 -35.22
CA GLY A 371 2.06 -26.06 -36.10
C GLY A 371 1.70 -25.77 -37.55
N ILE A 372 1.84 -24.52 -38.00
CA ILE A 372 1.50 -24.09 -39.38
C ILE A 372 2.77 -23.77 -40.18
N PRO A 373 2.77 -23.99 -41.51
CA PRO A 373 3.82 -23.52 -42.39
C PRO A 373 3.99 -21.99 -42.33
N ILE A 374 5.22 -21.52 -42.54
CA ILE A 374 5.54 -20.08 -42.55
C ILE A 374 4.78 -19.33 -43.66
N ASP A 375 4.56 -19.99 -44.80
CA ASP A 375 3.89 -19.39 -45.97
C ASP A 375 2.41 -19.08 -45.71
N ASP A 376 1.80 -19.74 -44.73
CA ASP A 376 0.39 -19.53 -44.35
C ASP A 376 0.20 -18.37 -43.35
N ILE A 377 1.29 -17.77 -42.86
CA ILE A 377 1.27 -16.67 -41.89
C ILE A 377 0.95 -15.35 -42.61
N THR A 378 -0.34 -15.13 -42.86
CA THR A 378 -0.87 -13.92 -43.49
C THR A 378 -1.12 -12.78 -42.48
N THR A 379 -1.20 -11.54 -42.97
CA THR A 379 -1.51 -10.37 -42.11
C THR A 379 -2.85 -10.53 -41.39
N SER A 380 -3.87 -11.07 -42.06
CA SER A 380 -5.18 -11.38 -41.46
C SER A 380 -5.10 -12.45 -40.37
N PHE A 381 -4.17 -13.40 -40.49
CA PHE A 381 -3.92 -14.40 -39.46
C PHE A 381 -3.28 -13.76 -38.21
N LEU A 382 -2.31 -12.86 -38.43
CA LEU A 382 -1.65 -12.14 -37.33
C LEU A 382 -2.62 -11.28 -36.52
N GLU A 383 -3.63 -10.67 -37.13
CA GLU A 383 -4.67 -9.89 -36.43
C GLU A 383 -5.42 -10.69 -35.35
N ASN A 384 -5.61 -11.99 -35.59
CA ASN A 384 -6.22 -12.88 -34.60
C ASN A 384 -5.22 -13.24 -33.49
N VAL A 385 -3.96 -13.47 -33.85
CA VAL A 385 -2.90 -13.91 -32.91
C VAL A 385 -2.46 -12.79 -31.96
N ILE A 386 -2.45 -11.52 -32.38
CA ILE A 386 -2.02 -10.38 -31.54
C ILE A 386 -2.90 -10.15 -30.31
N ASN A 387 -4.13 -10.68 -30.33
CA ASN A 387 -5.14 -10.53 -29.28
C ASN A 387 -5.28 -11.75 -28.37
N ILE A 388 -4.49 -12.82 -28.60
CA ILE A 388 -4.54 -14.02 -27.77
C ILE A 388 -4.16 -13.68 -26.31
N GLU A 389 -4.94 -14.23 -25.37
CA GLU A 389 -4.61 -14.23 -23.96
C GLU A 389 -3.52 -15.28 -23.68
N PHE A 390 -2.45 -14.86 -23.03
CA PHE A 390 -1.30 -15.72 -22.69
C PHE A 390 -1.17 -15.90 -21.17
N VAL A 391 -2.17 -15.42 -20.42
CA VAL A 391 -2.29 -15.54 -18.97
C VAL A 391 -3.50 -16.40 -18.71
N VAL A 392 -3.28 -17.60 -18.16
CA VAL A 392 -4.33 -18.60 -17.95
C VAL A 392 -4.51 -18.83 -16.45
N GLU A 393 -5.74 -19.12 -16.00
CA GLU A 393 -5.97 -19.55 -14.62
C GLU A 393 -5.34 -20.92 -14.39
N SER A 394 -4.55 -21.04 -13.33
CA SER A 394 -3.92 -22.30 -12.95
C SER A 394 -5.00 -23.28 -12.45
N GLU A 395 -5.26 -24.36 -13.19
CA GLU A 395 -6.32 -25.35 -12.86
C GLU A 395 -6.19 -25.94 -11.44
N GLN A 396 -4.96 -26.07 -10.94
CA GLN A 396 -4.67 -26.66 -9.63
C GLN A 396 -4.46 -25.61 -8.52
N TYR A 397 -4.73 -24.33 -8.80
CA TYR A 397 -4.51 -23.28 -7.81
C TYR A 397 -5.62 -23.26 -6.76
N VAL A 398 -5.24 -23.61 -5.53
CA VAL A 398 -6.07 -23.41 -4.35
C VAL A 398 -5.46 -22.28 -3.51
N PRO A 399 -6.20 -21.18 -3.25
CA PRO A 399 -5.71 -20.06 -2.46
C PRO A 399 -5.25 -20.49 -1.06
N HIS A 400 -4.18 -19.86 -0.54
CA HIS A 400 -3.69 -20.07 0.82
C HIS A 400 -4.81 -20.05 1.87
N GLY A 401 -5.60 -18.97 1.88
CA GLY A 401 -6.66 -18.80 2.87
C GLY A 401 -7.73 -19.89 2.82
N GLN A 402 -7.97 -20.49 1.64
CA GLN A 402 -8.90 -21.60 1.49
C GLN A 402 -8.34 -22.86 2.15
N LYS A 403 -7.10 -23.23 1.82
CA LYS A 403 -6.42 -24.42 2.38
C LYS A 403 -6.33 -24.36 3.91
N VAL A 404 -6.00 -23.18 4.45
CA VAL A 404 -5.94 -22.99 5.91
C VAL A 404 -7.31 -23.21 6.53
N VAL A 405 -8.37 -22.63 5.96
CA VAL A 405 -9.73 -22.80 6.49
C VAL A 405 -10.20 -24.25 6.39
N GLU A 406 -9.97 -24.93 5.26
CA GLU A 406 -10.27 -26.36 5.09
C GLU A 406 -9.53 -27.23 6.10
N HIS A 407 -8.26 -26.94 6.38
CA HIS A 407 -7.48 -27.64 7.40
C HIS A 407 -8.11 -27.50 8.79
N TYR A 408 -8.48 -26.28 9.20
CA TYR A 408 -9.12 -26.06 10.50
C TYR A 408 -10.54 -26.67 10.59
N LEU A 409 -11.29 -26.65 9.50
CA LEU A 409 -12.58 -27.36 9.42
C LEU A 409 -12.41 -28.86 9.66
N SER A 410 -11.33 -29.47 9.15
CA SER A 410 -11.05 -30.90 9.36
C SER A 410 -10.66 -31.25 10.81
N LEU A 411 -10.19 -30.28 11.60
CA LEU A 411 -9.68 -30.48 12.96
C LEU A 411 -10.69 -30.16 14.08
N GLY A 412 -11.88 -29.64 13.75
CA GLY A 412 -12.91 -29.31 14.75
C GLY A 412 -13.58 -27.95 14.57
N GLY A 413 -13.20 -27.16 13.57
CA GLY A 413 -13.90 -25.93 13.17
C GLY A 413 -13.01 -24.70 13.05
N VAL A 414 -13.54 -23.66 12.39
CA VAL A 414 -12.82 -22.39 12.14
C VAL A 414 -12.73 -21.48 13.36
N GLN A 415 -13.43 -21.79 14.44
CA GLN A 415 -13.42 -21.02 15.69
C GLN A 415 -12.02 -20.99 16.31
N ASP A 416 -11.24 -22.06 16.16
CA ASP A 416 -9.87 -22.10 16.66
C ASP A 416 -8.94 -21.19 15.85
N LEU A 417 -9.14 -21.10 14.54
CA LEU A 417 -8.43 -20.15 13.69
C LEU A 417 -8.78 -18.70 14.05
N GLU A 418 -10.07 -18.41 14.27
CA GLU A 418 -10.55 -17.11 14.74
C GLU A 418 -9.93 -16.74 16.10
N ARG A 419 -9.97 -17.65 17.07
CA ARG A 419 -9.36 -17.46 18.39
C ARG A 419 -7.85 -17.23 18.28
N ARG A 420 -7.16 -17.96 17.39
CA ARG A 420 -5.72 -17.80 17.17
C ARG A 420 -5.36 -16.42 16.62
N TRP A 421 -6.10 -15.91 15.63
CA TRP A 421 -5.90 -14.55 15.12
C TRP A 421 -6.18 -13.48 16.17
N ARG A 422 -7.25 -13.64 16.96
CA ARG A 422 -7.55 -12.75 18.08
C ARG A 422 -6.44 -12.75 19.13
N GLN A 423 -5.98 -13.94 19.54
CA GLN A 423 -4.91 -14.08 20.53
C GLN A 423 -3.58 -13.55 20.01
N HIS A 424 -3.26 -13.77 18.73
CA HIS A 424 -2.07 -13.21 18.10
C HIS A 424 -2.07 -11.68 18.16
N PHE A 425 -3.19 -11.04 17.85
CA PHE A 425 -3.33 -9.58 17.99
C PHE A 425 -3.13 -9.12 19.45
N LEU A 426 -3.76 -9.79 20.42
CA LEU A 426 -3.59 -9.46 21.85
C LEU A 426 -2.13 -9.58 22.30
N ASN A 427 -1.47 -10.68 21.95
CA ASN A 427 -0.10 -10.97 22.36
C ASN A 427 0.90 -10.00 21.74
N THR A 428 0.76 -9.67 20.46
CA THR A 428 1.75 -8.89 19.71
C THR A 428 1.52 -7.38 19.82
N MET A 429 0.26 -6.95 19.97
CA MET A 429 -0.08 -5.53 19.99
C MET A 429 -0.34 -4.97 21.39
N SER A 430 -0.63 -5.83 22.38
CA SER A 430 -0.93 -5.46 23.78
C SER A 430 -1.84 -4.22 23.87
N PRO A 431 -3.06 -4.28 23.32
CA PRO A 431 -3.92 -3.12 23.20
C PRO A 431 -4.40 -2.60 24.56
N LYS A 432 -4.41 -1.27 24.73
CA LYS A 432 -4.76 -0.60 26.00
C LYS A 432 -6.19 -0.05 26.03
N TYR A 433 -6.82 0.07 24.88
CA TYR A 433 -8.13 0.70 24.68
C TYR A 433 -9.05 -0.20 23.85
N LEU A 434 -8.94 -1.52 24.04
CA LEU A 434 -9.98 -2.42 23.56
C LEU A 434 -11.29 -2.11 24.29
N PRO A 435 -12.44 -2.10 23.59
CA PRO A 435 -13.73 -2.04 24.28
C PRO A 435 -13.86 -3.21 25.25
N ASP A 436 -14.42 -2.95 26.43
CA ASP A 436 -14.80 -4.00 27.36
C ASP A 436 -15.85 -4.89 26.66
N LEU A 437 -15.49 -6.16 26.43
CA LEU A 437 -16.36 -7.20 25.90
C LEU A 437 -16.90 -8.05 27.05
#